data_AF-W8ZKP1-F1
#
_entry.id   AF-W8ZKP1-F1
#
_cell.length_a   1.000
_cell.length_b   1.000
_cell.length_c   1.000
_cell.angle_alpha   90.00
_cell.angle_beta   90.00
_cell.angle_gamma   90.00
#
_symmetry.space_group_name_H-M   'P 1'
#
loop_
_entity.id
_entity.type
_entity.pdbx_description
1 polymer ?
#
loop_
_entity_poly.entity_id
_entity_poly.type
_entity_poly.pdbx_seq_one_letter_code
_entity_poly.pdbx_strand_id
1 'polypeptide(L)'
;MARLNRRGVPFAALLVTSAFGLLAFLASLFGDGVVYVWLLNASGMSGFIVWLGIAVSHYRFRRAWKAQSRSLDELPYRAKWYPFGPVLAMILCIAVIGGQFVGGIEDGKVDWAFIAASYFGLPLFLAIWLGHKWKHKTKLLKLEECDLTPRQE
;
A
#
# COMPACT_ATOMS: atom_id res chain seq x y z
N MET A 1 3.73 2.56 19.65
CA MET A 1 5.09 3.07 19.38
C MET A 1 5.16 4.59 19.21
N ALA A 2 4.18 5.36 19.73
CA ALA A 2 4.09 6.81 19.49
C ALA A 2 4.72 7.68 20.61
N ARG A 3 5.51 7.09 21.52
CA ARG A 3 6.18 7.87 22.57
C ARG A 3 7.38 8.59 21.96
N LEU A 4 7.26 9.92 21.90
CA LEU A 4 8.30 10.82 21.44
C LEU A 4 9.30 11.06 22.57
N ASN A 5 10.59 11.16 22.24
CA ASN A 5 11.56 11.67 23.19
C ASN A 5 11.41 13.20 23.37
N ARG A 6 12.20 13.79 24.26
CA ARG A 6 12.21 15.26 24.51
C ARG A 6 12.46 16.13 23.28
N ARG A 7 13.00 15.58 22.18
CA ARG A 7 13.27 16.27 20.92
C ARG A 7 12.20 16.01 19.85
N GLY A 8 11.08 15.39 20.21
CA GLY A 8 10.01 15.05 19.27
C GLY A 8 10.36 13.86 18.35
N VAL A 9 11.39 13.08 18.68
CA VAL A 9 11.81 11.94 17.84
C VAL A 9 11.28 10.64 18.43
N PRO A 10 10.58 9.80 17.64
CA PRO A 10 10.10 8.49 18.08
C PRO A 10 11.26 7.48 18.10
N PHE A 11 12.15 7.61 19.09
CA PHE A 11 13.42 6.89 19.14
C PHE A 11 13.25 5.36 19.15
N ALA A 12 12.22 4.84 19.83
CA ALA A 12 11.90 3.42 19.81
C ALA A 12 11.54 2.92 18.40
N ALA A 13 10.76 3.69 17.64
CA ALA A 13 10.41 3.33 16.26
C ALA A 13 11.65 3.36 15.35
N LEU A 14 12.51 4.38 15.52
CA LEU A 14 13.76 4.52 14.78
C LEU A 14 14.69 3.32 15.01
N LEU A 15 14.89 2.90 16.26
CA LEU A 15 15.72 1.74 16.58
C LEU A 15 15.18 0.46 15.93
N VAL A 16 13.86 0.25 15.98
CA VAL A 16 13.23 -0.92 15.36
C VAL A 16 13.41 -0.91 13.85
N THR A 17 13.14 0.20 13.16
CA THR A 17 13.30 0.27 11.70
C THR A 17 14.77 0.11 11.28
N SER A 18 15.70 0.69 12.03
CA SER A 18 17.14 0.53 11.78
C SER A 18 17.60 -0.90 12.01
N ALA A 19 17.07 -1.59 13.02
CA ALA A 19 17.38 -3.00 13.26
C ALA A 19 16.89 -3.89 12.10
N PHE A 20 15.67 -3.68 11.59
CA PHE A 20 15.18 -4.38 10.40
C PHE A 20 16.04 -4.08 9.16
N GLY A 21 16.47 -2.84 8.98
CA GLY A 21 17.41 -2.48 7.90
C GLY A 21 18.74 -3.20 8.00
N LEU A 22 19.32 -3.29 9.20
CA LEU A 22 20.56 -4.03 9.45
C LEU A 22 20.39 -5.53 9.19
N LEU A 23 19.26 -6.11 9.62
CA LEU A 23 18.94 -7.52 9.35
C LEU A 23 18.81 -7.79 7.85
N ALA A 24 18.16 -6.90 7.10
CA ALA A 24 18.05 -7.00 5.65
C ALA A 24 19.42 -6.92 4.96
N PHE A 25 20.31 -6.05 5.45
CA PHE A 25 21.68 -5.95 4.95
C PHE A 25 22.52 -7.19 5.29
N LEU A 26 22.44 -7.72 6.51
CA LEU A 26 23.13 -8.96 6.85
C LEU A 26 22.60 -10.14 6.03
N ALA A 27 21.30 -10.19 5.77
CA ALA A 27 20.68 -11.22 4.92
C ALA A 27 21.10 -11.14 3.44
N SER A 28 21.63 -10.00 2.96
CA SER A 28 22.23 -9.95 1.62
C SER A 28 23.65 -10.48 1.59
N LEU A 29 24.35 -10.50 2.73
CA LEU A 29 25.70 -11.07 2.86
C LEU A 29 25.68 -12.59 3.08
N PHE A 30 24.60 -13.13 3.67
CA PHE A 30 24.46 -14.55 4.00
C PHE A 30 23.20 -15.15 3.34
N GLY A 31 23.37 -16.08 2.40
CA GLY A 31 22.26 -16.86 1.80
C GLY A 31 21.91 -16.51 0.35
N ASP A 32 22.89 -16.59 -0.55
CA ASP A 32 22.79 -16.40 -2.02
C ASP A 32 22.01 -15.15 -2.51
N GLY A 33 21.79 -14.17 -1.62
CA GLY A 33 20.96 -12.99 -1.90
C GLY A 33 19.46 -13.25 -1.98
N VAL A 34 19.00 -14.49 -1.78
CA VAL A 34 17.59 -14.88 -1.92
C VAL A 34 16.70 -14.16 -0.91
N VAL A 35 17.15 -14.05 0.35
CA VAL A 35 16.39 -13.36 1.40
C VAL A 35 16.25 -11.86 1.10
N TYR A 36 17.29 -11.24 0.55
CA TYR A 36 17.23 -9.84 0.14
C TYR A 36 16.20 -9.63 -0.97
N VAL A 37 16.17 -10.51 -1.98
CA VAL A 37 15.15 -10.49 -3.05
C VAL A 37 13.74 -10.66 -2.48
N TRP A 38 13.55 -11.53 -1.49
CA TRP A 38 12.24 -11.69 -0.82
C TRP A 38 11.81 -10.41 -0.11
N LEU A 39 12.72 -9.76 0.62
CA LEU A 39 12.44 -8.49 1.30
C LEU A 39 12.16 -7.36 0.32
N LEU A 40 12.89 -7.30 -0.80
CA LEU A 40 12.63 -6.36 -1.89
C LEU A 40 11.23 -6.55 -2.49
N ASN A 41 10.87 -7.78 -2.85
CA ASN A 41 9.57 -8.06 -3.46
C ASN A 41 8.43 -7.78 -2.47
N ALA A 42 8.58 -8.15 -1.20
CA ALA A 42 7.59 -7.86 -0.16
C ALA A 42 7.40 -6.35 0.05
N SER A 43 8.48 -5.58 0.07
CA SER A 43 8.46 -4.12 0.20
C SER A 43 7.79 -3.47 -1.02
N GLY A 44 8.20 -3.85 -2.24
CA GLY A 44 7.61 -3.37 -3.48
C GLY A 44 6.12 -3.66 -3.59
N MET A 45 5.71 -4.90 -3.31
CA MET A 45 4.31 -5.32 -3.29
C MET A 45 3.49 -4.49 -2.30
N SER A 46 4.02 -4.25 -1.09
CA SER A 46 3.36 -3.43 -0.08
C SER A 46 3.16 -1.99 -0.57
N GLY A 47 4.17 -1.41 -1.24
CA GLY A 47 4.09 -0.07 -1.84
C GLY A 47 2.98 0.05 -2.89
N PHE A 48 2.89 -0.90 -3.82
CA PHE A 48 1.84 -0.90 -4.85
C PHE A 48 0.44 -1.09 -4.26
N ILE A 49 0.29 -1.91 -3.21
CA ILE A 49 -0.99 -2.05 -2.50
C ILE A 49 -1.40 -0.72 -1.87
N VAL A 50 -0.46 0.01 -1.23
CA VAL A 50 -0.72 1.33 -0.66
C VAL A 50 -1.15 2.32 -1.74
N TRP A 51 -0.43 2.39 -2.86
CA TRP A 51 -0.79 3.28 -3.98
C TRP A 51 -2.13 2.94 -4.60
N LEU A 52 -2.45 1.65 -4.76
CA LEU A 52 -3.77 1.21 -5.19
C LEU A 52 -4.85 1.67 -4.21
N GLY A 53 -4.62 1.53 -2.90
CA GLY A 53 -5.52 1.99 -1.85
C GLY A 53 -5.75 3.51 -1.89
N ILE A 54 -4.69 4.30 -2.11
CA ILE A 54 -4.76 5.76 -2.26
C ILE A 54 -5.56 6.12 -3.52
N ALA A 55 -5.30 5.46 -4.65
CA ALA A 55 -6.00 5.72 -5.90
C ALA A 55 -7.50 5.40 -5.80
N VAL A 56 -7.85 4.27 -5.19
CA VAL A 56 -9.26 3.89 -4.91
C VAL A 56 -9.92 4.90 -3.97
N SER A 57 -9.22 5.32 -2.92
CA SER A 57 -9.75 6.29 -1.95
C SER A 57 -10.00 7.66 -2.61
N HIS A 58 -9.06 8.14 -3.42
CA HIS A 58 -9.22 9.38 -4.18
C HIS A 58 -10.36 9.28 -5.22
N TYR A 59 -10.46 8.14 -5.91
CA TYR A 59 -11.55 7.90 -6.85
C TYR A 59 -12.92 7.92 -6.17
N ARG A 60 -13.06 7.22 -5.03
CA ARG A 60 -14.29 7.19 -4.24
C ARG A 60 -14.62 8.53 -3.61
N PHE A 61 -13.64 9.26 -3.09
CA PHE A 61 -13.81 10.60 -2.52
C PHE A 61 -14.48 11.54 -3.51
N ARG A 62 -13.97 11.59 -4.75
CA ARG A 62 -14.56 12.44 -5.81
C ARG A 62 -15.95 11.99 -6.24
N ARG A 63 -16.24 10.68 -6.23
CA ARG A 63 -17.60 10.16 -6.47
C ARG A 63 -18.56 10.53 -5.34
N ALA A 64 -18.12 10.45 -4.08
CA ALA A 64 -18.89 10.87 -2.91
C ALA A 64 -19.17 12.39 -2.95
N TRP A 65 -18.17 13.19 -3.30
CA TRP A 65 -18.31 14.65 -3.44
C TRP A 65 -19.40 15.03 -4.45
N LYS A 66 -19.40 14.37 -5.62
CA LYS A 66 -20.44 14.57 -6.65
C LYS A 66 -21.81 14.05 -6.20
N ALA A 67 -21.87 12.91 -5.51
CA ALA A 67 -23.12 12.33 -5.02
C ALA A 67 -23.80 13.21 -3.95
N GLN A 68 -23.02 13.92 -3.15
CA GLN A 68 -23.51 14.88 -2.14
C GLN A 68 -23.77 16.29 -2.71
N SER A 69 -23.78 16.45 -4.05
CA SER A 69 -24.05 17.72 -4.75
C SER A 69 -23.17 18.91 -4.30
N ARG A 70 -21.95 18.65 -3.84
CA ARG A 70 -21.01 19.70 -3.41
C ARG A 70 -20.27 20.30 -4.61
N SER A 71 -20.00 21.60 -4.56
CA SER A 71 -19.21 22.24 -5.62
C SER A 71 -17.75 21.80 -5.55
N LEU A 72 -17.10 21.68 -6.70
CA LEU A 72 -15.64 21.49 -6.78
C LEU A 72 -14.86 22.73 -6.31
N ASP A 73 -15.53 23.88 -6.18
CA ASP A 73 -14.94 25.12 -5.70
C ASP A 73 -14.65 25.12 -4.19
N GLU A 74 -15.37 24.28 -3.44
CA GLU A 74 -15.16 24.08 -2.00
C GLU A 74 -13.89 23.26 -1.71
N LEU A 75 -13.29 22.61 -2.72
CA LEU A 75 -12.09 21.81 -2.53
C LEU A 75 -10.83 22.68 -2.55
N PRO A 76 -9.96 22.59 -1.53
CA PRO A 76 -8.68 23.31 -1.51
C PRO A 76 -7.74 22.85 -2.63
N TYR A 77 -7.94 21.63 -3.15
CA TYR A 77 -7.18 21.08 -4.25
C TYR A 77 -8.08 20.42 -5.30
N ARG A 78 -7.91 20.83 -6.56
CA ARG A 78 -8.61 20.24 -7.71
C ARG A 78 -7.65 19.40 -8.53
N ALA A 79 -7.89 18.09 -8.54
CA ALA A 79 -7.18 17.18 -9.41
C ALA A 79 -7.51 17.47 -10.89
N LYS A 80 -6.56 18.05 -11.62
CA LYS A 80 -6.71 18.45 -13.03
C LYS A 80 -6.96 17.26 -13.98
N TRP A 81 -6.45 16.08 -13.62
CA TRP A 81 -6.51 14.85 -14.44
C TRP A 81 -7.58 13.87 -13.96
N TYR A 82 -8.51 14.28 -13.08
CA TYR A 82 -9.60 13.41 -12.67
C TYR A 82 -10.62 13.22 -13.81
N PRO A 83 -11.11 11.99 -14.11
CA PRO A 83 -10.87 10.72 -13.41
C PRO A 83 -9.69 9.89 -13.97
N PHE A 84 -9.05 10.33 -15.05
CA PHE A 84 -8.01 9.55 -15.73
C PHE A 84 -6.80 9.23 -14.85
N GLY A 85 -6.29 10.19 -14.08
CA GLY A 85 -5.12 9.99 -13.21
C GLY A 85 -5.29 8.84 -12.22
N PRO A 86 -6.35 8.85 -11.38
CA PRO A 86 -6.63 7.72 -10.47
C PRO A 86 -6.86 6.40 -11.19
N VAL A 87 -7.56 6.38 -12.34
CA VAL A 87 -7.83 5.15 -13.09
C VAL A 87 -6.54 4.56 -13.66
N LEU A 88 -5.69 5.39 -14.27
CA LEU A 88 -4.39 4.97 -14.78
C LEU A 88 -3.52 4.42 -13.64
N ALA A 89 -3.46 5.11 -12.49
CA ALA A 89 -2.69 4.64 -11.34
C ALA A 89 -3.19 3.28 -10.83
N MET A 90 -4.51 3.06 -10.77
CA MET A 90 -5.08 1.76 -10.41
C MET A 90 -4.68 0.67 -11.40
N ILE A 91 -4.81 0.93 -12.70
CA ILE A 91 -4.45 -0.03 -13.76
C ILE A 91 -2.95 -0.37 -13.69
N LEU A 92 -2.09 0.63 -13.56
CA LEU A 92 -0.64 0.42 -13.46
C LEU A 92 -0.27 -0.37 -12.20
N CYS A 93 -0.85 -0.06 -11.04
CA CYS A 93 -0.59 -0.83 -9.82
C CYS A 93 -1.03 -2.29 -9.96
N ILE A 94 -2.21 -2.54 -10.53
CA ILE A 94 -2.71 -3.91 -10.78
C ILE A 94 -1.81 -4.64 -11.79
N ALA A 95 -1.40 -3.96 -12.87
CA ALA A 95 -0.52 -4.54 -13.87
C ALA A 95 0.86 -4.88 -13.30
N VAL A 96 1.43 -4.03 -12.45
CA VAL A 96 2.72 -4.33 -11.81
C VAL A 96 2.58 -5.45 -10.79
N ILE A 97 1.54 -5.45 -9.95
CA ILE A 97 1.26 -6.56 -9.03
C ILE A 97 1.10 -7.87 -9.83
N GLY A 98 0.34 -7.82 -10.92
CA GLY A 98 0.14 -8.95 -11.82
C GLY A 98 1.39 -9.35 -12.60
N GLY A 99 2.31 -8.44 -12.90
CA GLY A 99 3.50 -8.70 -13.70
C GLY A 99 4.69 -9.26 -12.92
N GLN A 100 4.63 -9.30 -11.59
CA GLN A 100 5.74 -9.79 -10.76
C GLN A 100 6.11 -11.26 -11.02
N PHE A 101 5.18 -12.10 -11.52
CA PHE A 101 5.50 -13.49 -11.89
C PHE A 101 6.53 -13.58 -13.02
N VAL A 102 6.64 -12.55 -13.87
CA VAL A 102 7.54 -12.56 -15.04
C VAL A 102 9.00 -12.68 -14.60
N GLY A 103 9.35 -12.13 -13.43
CA GLY A 103 10.71 -12.27 -12.87
C GLY A 103 11.09 -13.69 -12.47
N GLY A 104 10.11 -14.61 -12.35
CA GLY A 104 10.37 -16.02 -12.08
C GLY A 104 10.36 -16.90 -13.33
N ILE A 105 10.29 -16.31 -14.53
CA ILE A 105 10.35 -17.02 -15.80
C ILE A 105 11.66 -16.66 -16.49
N GLU A 106 12.64 -17.56 -16.43
CA GLU A 106 13.92 -17.45 -17.14
C GLU A 106 14.11 -18.68 -18.04
N ASP A 107 14.43 -18.45 -19.32
CA ASP A 107 14.74 -19.49 -20.32
C ASP A 107 13.77 -20.69 -20.37
N GLY A 108 12.46 -20.42 -20.21
CA GLY A 108 11.41 -21.44 -20.24
C GLY A 108 11.30 -22.29 -18.97
N LYS A 109 12.12 -22.03 -17.95
CA LYS A 109 12.00 -22.63 -16.61
C LYS A 109 11.23 -21.68 -15.69
N VAL A 110 10.29 -22.24 -14.94
CA VAL A 110 9.49 -21.51 -13.97
C VAL A 110 10.09 -21.74 -12.58
N ASP A 111 10.62 -20.68 -11.99
CA ASP A 111 11.02 -20.67 -10.59
C ASP A 111 9.80 -20.42 -9.71
N TRP A 112 9.16 -21.51 -9.30
CA TRP A 112 8.01 -21.47 -8.40
C TRP A 112 8.34 -20.87 -7.03
N ALA A 113 9.59 -21.01 -6.55
CA ALA A 113 9.99 -20.46 -5.26
C ALA A 113 10.09 -18.93 -5.34
N PHE A 114 10.68 -18.40 -6.42
CA PHE A 114 10.71 -16.96 -6.67
C PHE A 114 9.30 -16.38 -6.82
N ILE A 115 8.43 -17.02 -7.60
CA ILE A 115 7.04 -16.56 -7.78
C ILE A 115 6.30 -16.58 -6.44
N ALA A 116 6.36 -17.68 -5.69
CA ALA A 116 5.71 -17.76 -4.37
C ALA A 116 6.22 -16.68 -3.41
N ALA A 117 7.53 -16.44 -3.38
CA ALA A 117 8.13 -15.40 -2.55
C ALA A 117 7.70 -13.99 -2.99
N SER A 118 7.62 -13.75 -4.30
CA SER A 118 7.20 -12.46 -4.86
C SER A 118 5.75 -12.13 -4.52
N TYR A 119 4.88 -13.15 -4.45
CA TYR A 119 3.47 -12.99 -4.10
C TYR A 119 3.16 -13.16 -2.62
N PHE A 120 4.12 -13.52 -1.77
CA PHE A 120 3.89 -13.75 -0.34
C PHE A 120 3.30 -12.53 0.39
N GLY A 121 3.62 -11.31 -0.04
CA GLY A 121 3.08 -10.07 0.53
C GLY A 121 1.56 -9.93 0.39
N LEU A 122 0.95 -10.53 -0.64
CA LEU A 122 -0.49 -10.43 -0.93
C LEU A 122 -1.33 -11.21 0.09
N PRO A 123 -1.09 -12.52 0.34
CA PRO A 123 -1.75 -13.26 1.41
C PRO A 123 -1.53 -12.62 2.79
N LEU A 124 -0.33 -12.13 3.08
CA LEU A 124 -0.03 -11.45 4.35
C LEU A 124 -0.89 -10.19 4.51
N PHE A 125 -0.95 -9.34 3.47
CA PHE A 125 -1.79 -8.15 3.46
C PHE A 125 -3.27 -8.51 3.62
N LEU A 126 -3.77 -9.51 2.88
CA LEU A 126 -5.16 -9.95 2.98
C LEU A 126 -5.48 -10.50 4.36
N ALA A 127 -4.59 -11.26 5.00
CA ALA A 127 -4.77 -11.77 6.35
C ALA A 127 -4.86 -10.63 7.37
N ILE A 128 -3.97 -9.63 7.29
CA ILE A 128 -4.01 -8.45 8.16
C ILE A 128 -5.29 -7.63 7.92
N TRP A 129 -5.64 -7.40 6.66
CA TRP A 129 -6.82 -6.63 6.28
C TRP A 129 -8.13 -7.31 6.70
N LEU A 130 -8.27 -8.61 6.45
CA LEU A 130 -9.42 -9.41 6.88
C LEU A 130 -9.48 -9.53 8.40
N GLY A 131 -8.34 -9.73 9.07
CA GLY A 131 -8.25 -9.75 10.53
C GLY A 131 -8.70 -8.43 11.15
N HIS A 132 -8.25 -7.30 10.59
CA HIS A 132 -8.70 -5.97 11.00
C HIS A 132 -10.19 -5.77 10.73
N LYS A 133 -10.68 -6.17 9.54
CA LYS A 133 -12.09 -6.04 9.16
C LYS A 133 -13.00 -6.89 10.03
N TRP A 134 -12.59 -8.10 10.40
CA TRP A 134 -13.34 -8.96 11.31
C TRP A 134 -13.38 -8.37 12.71
N LYS A 135 -12.23 -7.95 13.25
CA LYS A 135 -12.14 -7.36 14.59
C LYS A 135 -12.95 -6.06 14.72
N HIS A 136 -12.84 -5.16 13.75
CA HIS A 136 -13.47 -3.83 13.79
C HIS A 136 -14.81 -3.77 13.06
N LYS A 137 -15.28 -4.88 12.47
CA LYS A 137 -16.54 -5.00 11.71
C LYS A 137 -16.77 -3.83 10.75
N THR A 138 -15.70 -3.38 10.08
CA THR A 138 -15.75 -2.18 9.24
C THR A 138 -16.59 -2.45 7.99
N LYS A 139 -17.57 -1.57 7.75
CA LYS A 139 -18.41 -1.60 6.55
C LYS A 139 -17.89 -0.57 5.55
N LEU A 140 -17.98 -0.90 4.27
CA LEU A 140 -17.77 0.09 3.21
C LEU A 140 -18.94 1.07 3.25
N LEU A 141 -18.67 2.31 3.68
CA LEU A 141 -19.66 3.39 3.69
C LEU A 141 -20.18 3.66 2.28
N LYS A 142 -21.49 3.94 2.18
CA LYS A 142 -22.06 4.44 0.93
C LYS A 142 -21.48 5.81 0.61
N LEU A 143 -21.48 6.17 -0.68
CA LEU A 143 -20.93 7.44 -1.14
C LEU A 143 -21.63 8.66 -0.50
N GLU A 144 -22.93 8.53 -0.22
CA GLU A 144 -23.76 9.56 0.42
C GLU A 144 -23.48 9.71 1.92
N GLU A 145 -23.02 8.65 2.58
CA GLU A 145 -22.76 8.61 4.04
C GLU A 145 -21.30 8.97 4.38
N CYS A 146 -20.46 9.26 3.38
CA CYS A 146 -19.09 9.69 3.61
C CYS A 146 -19.08 11.06 4.28
N ASP A 147 -18.49 11.16 5.47
CA ASP A 147 -18.22 12.45 6.10
C ASP A 147 -17.11 13.18 5.32
N LEU A 148 -17.49 14.31 4.72
CA LEU A 148 -16.63 15.19 3.93
C LEU A 148 -16.45 16.55 4.60
N THR A 149 -16.82 16.68 5.87
CA THR A 149 -16.64 17.93 6.63
C THR A 149 -15.19 18.05 7.11
N PRO A 150 -14.57 19.24 6.99
CA PRO A 150 -13.27 19.47 7.61
C PRO A 150 -13.40 19.30 9.12
N ARG A 151 -12.55 18.46 9.73
CA ARG A 151 -12.46 18.39 11.20
C ARG A 151 -12.00 19.76 11.68
N GLN A 152 -12.88 20.46 12.38
CA GLN A 152 -12.52 21.68 13.09
C GLN A 152 -11.64 21.26 14.26
N GLU A 153 -10.36 21.64 14.22
CA GLU A 153 -9.39 21.48 15.32
C GLU A 153 -9.62 22.50 16.42
#